data_AF-A0A7C8MLI2-F1
#
_entry.id   AF-A0A7C8MLI2-F1
#
_cell.length_a   1.000
_cell.length_b   1.000
_cell.length_c   1.000
_cell.angle_alpha   90.00
_cell.angle_beta   90.00
_cell.angle_gamma   90.00
#
_symmetry.space_group_name_H-M   'P 1'
#
loop_
_entity.id
_entity.type
_entity.pdbx_description
1 polymer ?
#
loop_
_entity_poly.entity_id
_entity_poly.type
_entity_poly.pdbx_seq_one_letter_code
_entity_poly.pdbx_strand_id
1 'polypeptide(L)'
;MASLLESYECRICAEERPSQEFYHHHMKTYVEERCFKHILCFDSNDDMTAVCRPCIQRHILSEIDTFGPEAIFCIESGCNANWAEWVPGLLEDADADFKELYSQKTFHLYWNKASKWLCPKGCDCTGYVVEPAATPGFPQVYCTACEERYCALCKVAWHKDASCKRFREENPETMREFEEEQRTLEEMASAGAKRCPRCMLILVKQGGCDSMDCGGCGLQFFWPEAEAVVQNEEVEQ
;
A
#
# COMPACT_ATOMS: atom_id res chain seq x y z
N MET A 1 26.17 42.11 -19.30
CA MET A 1 25.66 42.80 -18.10
C MET A 1 25.21 41.70 -17.16
N ALA A 2 25.86 41.58 -16.01
CA ALA A 2 25.61 40.49 -15.06
C ALA A 2 24.16 40.54 -14.60
N SER A 3 23.39 39.50 -14.94
CA SER A 3 22.08 39.27 -14.32
C SER A 3 22.35 39.14 -12.83
N LEU A 4 21.94 40.14 -12.05
CA LEU A 4 21.87 39.99 -10.60
C LEU A 4 21.03 38.73 -10.35
N LEU A 5 21.63 37.71 -9.75
CA LEU A 5 20.92 36.51 -9.32
C LEU A 5 19.99 36.99 -8.21
N GLU A 6 18.73 37.21 -8.55
CA GLU A 6 17.69 37.53 -7.59
C GLU A 6 17.62 36.38 -6.57
N SER A 7 17.57 36.72 -5.29
CA SER A 7 17.57 35.78 -4.18
C SER A 7 16.45 36.12 -3.21
N TYR A 8 15.84 35.11 -2.61
CA TYR A 8 14.76 35.25 -1.65
C TYR A 8 15.08 34.48 -0.37
N GLU A 9 14.58 34.97 0.76
CA GLU A 9 14.64 34.24 2.03
C GLU A 9 13.52 33.19 2.07
N CYS A 10 13.88 31.94 2.38
CA CYS A 10 12.87 30.91 2.60
C CYS A 10 12.22 31.06 3.98
N ARG A 11 10.89 31.20 4.05
CA ARG A 11 10.19 31.35 5.35
C ARG A 11 10.31 30.15 6.30
N ILE A 12 10.70 28.97 5.79
CA ILE A 12 10.78 27.73 6.56
C ILE A 12 12.16 27.53 7.15
N CYS A 13 13.23 27.71 6.36
CA CYS A 13 14.60 27.53 6.83
C CYS A 13 15.33 28.84 7.15
N ALA A 14 14.75 30.00 6.83
CA ALA A 14 15.33 31.33 7.01
C ALA A 14 16.69 31.52 6.31
N GLU A 15 16.91 30.80 5.20
CA GLU A 15 18.12 30.92 4.38
C GLU A 15 17.82 31.70 3.11
N GLU A 16 18.71 32.63 2.75
CA GLU A 16 18.73 33.27 1.43
C GLU A 16 19.16 32.26 0.36
N ARG A 17 18.31 32.06 -0.65
CA ARG A 17 18.56 31.13 -1.74
C ARG A 17 18.33 31.79 -3.10
N PRO A 18 18.99 31.34 -4.18
CA PRO A 18 18.76 31.87 -5.52
C PRO A 18 17.30 31.67 -5.96
N SER A 19 16.77 32.59 -6.75
CA SER A 19 15.40 32.57 -7.28
C SER A 19 15.02 31.23 -7.94
N GLN A 20 15.96 30.54 -8.57
CA GLN A 20 15.76 29.24 -9.21
C GLN A 20 15.34 28.12 -8.23
N GLU A 21 15.68 28.27 -6.95
CA GLU A 21 15.31 27.32 -5.90
C GLU A 21 13.89 27.52 -5.35
N PHE A 22 13.10 28.41 -5.94
CA PHE A 22 11.71 28.65 -5.56
C PHE A 22 10.76 28.30 -6.70
N TYR A 23 9.50 28.05 -6.35
CA TYR A 23 8.41 27.95 -7.32
C TYR A 23 7.84 29.34 -7.60
N HIS A 24 7.68 29.67 -8.88
CA HIS A 24 7.22 30.98 -9.33
C HIS A 24 5.83 30.92 -9.95
N HIS A 25 5.19 32.07 -10.15
CA HIS A 25 3.84 32.12 -10.74
C HIS A 25 3.72 31.41 -12.09
N HIS A 26 4.77 31.45 -12.93
CA HIS A 26 4.76 30.76 -14.22
C HIS A 26 4.79 29.21 -14.09
N MET A 27 5.15 28.69 -12.91
CA MET A 27 5.18 27.27 -12.57
C MET A 27 3.89 26.79 -11.87
N LYS A 28 2.84 27.62 -11.84
CA LYS A 28 1.58 27.33 -11.15
C LYS A 28 0.87 26.05 -11.61
N THR A 29 1.21 25.50 -12.78
CA THR A 29 0.69 24.21 -13.26
C THR A 29 1.20 23.01 -12.47
N TYR A 30 2.27 23.17 -11.68
CA TYR A 30 2.85 22.12 -10.84
C TYR A 30 2.37 22.18 -9.39
N VAL A 31 1.56 23.17 -9.04
CA VAL A 31 1.15 23.44 -7.66
C VAL A 31 -0.38 23.50 -7.60
N GLU A 32 -0.93 23.01 -6.50
CA GLU A 32 -2.36 23.12 -6.24
C GLU A 32 -2.76 24.60 -6.01
N GLU A 33 -3.87 25.03 -6.62
CA GLU A 33 -4.28 26.46 -6.67
C GLU A 33 -4.45 27.13 -5.31
N ARG A 34 -5.01 26.44 -4.30
CA ARG A 34 -5.16 26.94 -2.93
C ARG A 34 -3.82 27.15 -2.24
N CYS A 35 -2.76 26.48 -2.72
CA CYS A 35 -1.41 26.58 -2.14
C CYS A 35 -0.54 27.66 -2.78
N PHE A 36 -1.01 28.37 -3.82
CA PHE A 36 -0.21 29.39 -4.49
C PHE A 36 0.36 30.43 -3.53
N LYS A 37 -0.45 30.91 -2.58
CA LYS A 37 -0.02 31.90 -1.58
C LYS A 37 0.78 31.31 -0.42
N HIS A 38 0.96 29.99 -0.38
CA HIS A 38 1.66 29.32 0.72
C HIS A 38 3.11 28.96 0.37
N ILE A 39 3.40 28.78 -0.93
CA ILE A 39 4.69 28.28 -1.40
C ILE A 39 5.27 29.03 -2.59
N LEU A 40 4.46 29.72 -3.41
CA LEU A 40 5.02 30.43 -4.56
C LEU A 40 5.71 31.72 -4.12
N CYS A 41 6.85 31.99 -4.74
CA CYS A 41 7.46 33.30 -4.77
C CYS A 41 6.71 34.16 -5.81
N PHE A 42 6.28 35.36 -5.41
CA PHE A 42 5.70 36.35 -6.30
C PHE A 42 6.74 37.44 -6.53
N ASP A 43 6.99 37.80 -7.80
CA ASP A 43 7.97 38.81 -8.23
C ASP A 43 7.74 40.21 -7.62
N SER A 44 6.63 40.41 -6.90
CA SER A 44 6.28 41.65 -6.21
C SER A 44 6.64 41.62 -4.73
N ASN A 45 7.93 41.45 -4.38
CA ASN A 45 8.50 41.76 -3.05
C ASN A 45 7.76 41.18 -1.81
N ASP A 46 6.93 40.15 -1.98
CA ASP A 46 6.20 39.50 -0.88
C ASP A 46 6.98 38.24 -0.44
N ASP A 47 8.17 38.48 0.10
CA ASP A 47 9.14 37.46 0.52
C ASP A 47 8.60 36.59 1.68
N MET A 48 7.49 36.99 2.30
CA MET A 48 6.94 36.38 3.52
C MET A 48 6.34 34.99 3.28
N THR A 49 6.01 34.63 2.04
CA THR A 49 5.37 33.34 1.72
C THR A 49 6.26 32.37 0.95
N ALA A 50 7.45 32.80 0.52
CA ALA A 50 8.32 32.00 -0.32
C ALA A 50 8.88 30.78 0.44
N VAL A 51 8.73 29.59 -0.16
CA VAL A 51 9.30 28.34 0.38
C VAL A 51 10.24 27.76 -0.66
N CYS A 52 11.49 27.52 -0.27
CA CYS A 52 12.46 26.91 -1.17
C CYS A 52 12.10 25.45 -1.46
N ARG A 53 12.46 24.98 -2.66
CA ARG A 53 12.27 23.60 -3.12
C ARG A 53 12.86 22.58 -2.14
N PRO A 54 14.06 22.76 -1.54
CA PRO A 54 14.58 21.82 -0.54
C PRO A 54 13.71 21.66 0.71
N CYS A 55 13.04 22.73 1.16
CA CYS A 55 12.08 22.65 2.27
C CYS A 55 10.83 21.88 1.87
N ILE A 56 10.31 22.10 0.66
CA ILE A 56 9.15 21.36 0.12
C ILE A 56 9.50 19.87 -0.04
N GLN A 57 10.66 19.57 -0.61
CA GLN A 57 11.20 18.22 -0.76
C GLN A 57 11.32 17.49 0.59
N ARG A 58 11.91 18.14 1.59
CA ARG A 58 12.04 17.56 2.94
C ARG A 58 10.69 17.34 3.61
N HIS A 59 9.76 18.28 3.44
CA HIS A 59 8.38 18.14 3.91
C HIS A 59 7.68 16.94 3.28
N ILE A 60 7.76 16.80 1.95
CA ILE A 60 7.21 15.64 1.22
C ILE A 60 7.74 14.32 1.80
N LEU A 61 9.05 14.19 2.03
CA LEU A 61 9.61 12.97 2.61
C LEU A 61 9.11 12.72 4.05
N SER A 62 8.99 13.78 4.86
CA SER A 62 8.48 13.68 6.23
C SER A 62 7.01 13.22 6.27
N GLU A 63 6.18 13.75 5.37
CA GLU A 63 4.78 13.36 5.24
C GLU A 63 4.64 11.90 4.81
N ILE A 64 5.46 11.45 3.85
CA ILE A 64 5.49 10.05 3.42
C ILE A 64 5.86 9.12 4.59
N ASP A 65 6.86 9.49 5.38
CA ASP A 65 7.30 8.68 6.53
C ASP A 65 6.23 8.63 7.65
N THR A 66 5.40 9.68 7.76
CA THR A 66 4.40 9.80 8.83
C THR A 66 3.03 9.22 8.45
N PHE A 67 2.52 9.58 7.27
CA PHE A 67 1.16 9.30 6.84
C PHE A 67 1.09 8.40 5.60
N GLY A 68 2.19 8.29 4.85
CA GLY A 68 2.26 7.54 3.60
C GLY A 68 2.07 8.40 2.35
N PRO A 69 2.35 7.82 1.16
CA PRO A 69 2.38 8.56 -0.10
C PRO A 69 1.01 9.08 -0.55
N GLU A 70 -0.09 8.53 -0.02
CA GLU A 70 -1.45 8.96 -0.37
C GLU A 70 -1.92 10.21 0.41
N ALA A 71 -1.18 10.59 1.46
CA ALA A 71 -1.58 11.57 2.45
C ALA A 71 -0.47 12.60 2.70
N ILE A 72 -0.04 13.28 1.63
CA ILE A 72 0.96 14.35 1.68
C ILE A 72 0.21 15.67 1.66
N PHE A 73 0.22 16.44 2.75
CA PHE A 73 -0.53 17.70 2.82
C PHE A 73 0.35 18.93 2.62
N CYS A 74 -0.30 20.06 2.34
CA CYS A 74 0.37 21.34 2.25
C CYS A 74 1.16 21.67 3.53
N ILE A 75 2.35 22.26 3.34
CA ILE A 75 3.24 22.69 4.43
C ILE A 75 2.65 23.81 5.31
N GLU A 76 1.62 24.51 4.83
CA GLU A 76 0.99 25.60 5.58
C GLU A 76 0.06 25.08 6.67
N SER A 77 0.23 25.62 7.88
CA SER A 77 -0.60 25.27 9.02
C SER A 77 -2.06 25.65 8.77
N GLY A 78 -2.96 24.66 8.90
CA GLY A 78 -4.39 24.85 8.65
C GLY A 78 -4.81 24.72 7.18
N CYS A 79 -3.87 24.52 6.24
CA CYS A 79 -4.19 24.12 4.89
C CYS A 79 -4.32 22.59 4.80
N ASN A 80 -5.43 22.10 4.26
CA ASN A 80 -5.70 20.66 4.11
C ASN A 80 -5.64 20.20 2.64
N ALA A 81 -5.00 20.98 1.76
CA ALA A 81 -4.79 20.56 0.38
C ALA A 81 -3.86 19.34 0.35
N ASN A 82 -4.33 18.25 -0.25
CA ASN A 82 -3.54 17.05 -0.47
C ASN A 82 -2.71 17.22 -1.76
N TRP A 83 -1.41 17.03 -1.65
CA TRP A 83 -0.40 17.16 -2.69
C TRP A 83 -0.02 15.83 -3.36
N ALA A 84 -0.59 14.69 -2.98
CA ALA A 84 -0.21 13.38 -3.51
C ALA A 84 -0.16 13.35 -5.05
N GLU A 85 -1.15 13.94 -5.73
CA GLU A 85 -1.20 14.03 -7.20
C GLU A 85 -0.30 15.13 -7.79
N TRP A 86 0.11 16.10 -6.97
CA TRP A 86 0.93 17.25 -7.37
C TRP A 86 2.42 17.00 -7.17
N VAL A 87 2.79 15.99 -6.38
CA VAL A 87 4.19 15.64 -6.08
C VAL A 87 5.05 15.46 -7.34
N PRO A 88 4.60 14.80 -8.43
CA PRO A 88 5.40 14.72 -9.66
C PRO A 88 5.82 16.10 -10.19
N GLY A 89 4.90 17.08 -10.20
CA GLY A 89 5.21 18.46 -10.60
C GLY A 89 6.12 19.18 -9.61
N LEU A 90 5.87 19.01 -8.30
CA LEU A 90 6.71 19.56 -7.22
C LEU A 90 8.11 18.94 -7.16
N LEU A 91 8.37 17.87 -7.91
CA LEU A 91 9.67 17.21 -7.98
C LEU A 91 10.28 17.25 -9.38
N GLU A 92 9.67 17.96 -10.35
CA GLU A 92 10.12 18.01 -11.75
C GLU A 92 11.60 18.43 -11.86
N ASP A 93 11.99 19.49 -11.13
CA ASP A 93 13.37 19.97 -11.11
C ASP A 93 14.20 19.44 -9.93
N ALA A 94 13.68 18.44 -9.19
CA ALA A 94 14.48 17.79 -8.14
C ALA A 94 15.67 17.05 -8.77
N ASP A 95 16.77 16.99 -8.03
CA ASP A 95 17.95 16.23 -8.44
C ASP A 95 17.65 14.72 -8.50
N ALA A 96 18.52 13.99 -9.21
CA ALA A 96 18.34 12.56 -9.44
C ALA A 96 18.36 11.75 -8.14
N ASP A 97 19.21 12.14 -7.17
CA ASP A 97 19.34 11.43 -5.89
C ASP A 97 18.06 11.58 -5.07
N PHE A 98 17.45 12.76 -5.06
CA PHE A 98 16.17 13.00 -4.40
C PHE A 98 15.03 12.21 -5.06
N LYS A 99 14.94 12.24 -6.39
CA LYS A 99 13.91 11.49 -7.14
C LYS A 99 14.01 9.99 -6.89
N GLU A 100 15.23 9.46 -6.83
CA GLU A 100 15.49 8.06 -6.50
C GLU A 100 15.06 7.75 -5.06
N LEU A 101 15.45 8.59 -4.09
CA LEU A 101 15.06 8.42 -2.69
C LEU A 101 13.53 8.42 -2.50
N TYR A 102 12.83 9.35 -3.15
CA TYR A 102 11.37 9.41 -3.15
C TYR A 102 10.77 8.14 -3.76
N SER A 103 11.28 7.69 -4.90
CA SER A 103 10.80 6.49 -5.59
C SER A 103 11.01 5.24 -4.75
N GLN A 104 12.17 5.09 -4.10
CA GLN A 104 12.46 3.98 -3.19
C GLN A 104 11.51 3.98 -1.98
N LYS A 105 11.36 5.13 -1.30
CA LYS A 105 10.47 5.24 -0.13
C LYS A 105 9.01 4.93 -0.47
N THR A 106 8.50 5.54 -1.52
CA THR A 106 7.11 5.29 -1.97
C THR A 106 6.93 3.84 -2.39
N PHE A 107 7.85 3.29 -3.17
CA PHE A 107 7.84 1.87 -3.54
C PHE A 107 7.82 0.96 -2.31
N HIS A 108 8.69 1.17 -1.32
CA HIS A 108 8.74 0.35 -0.12
C HIS A 108 7.42 0.38 0.66
N LEU A 109 6.77 1.54 0.77
CA LEU A 109 5.49 1.66 1.45
C LEU A 109 4.35 0.96 0.68
N TYR A 110 4.27 1.18 -0.63
CA TYR A 110 3.30 0.49 -1.48
C TYR A 110 3.53 -1.01 -1.47
N TRP A 111 4.78 -1.45 -1.61
CA TRP A 111 5.16 -2.85 -1.56
C TRP A 111 4.78 -3.47 -0.22
N ASN A 112 5.08 -2.82 0.90
CA ASN A 112 4.77 -3.35 2.23
C ASN A 112 3.26 -3.47 2.47
N LYS A 113 2.46 -2.49 2.01
CA LYS A 113 0.99 -2.53 2.07
C LYS A 113 0.35 -3.51 1.08
N ALA A 114 1.03 -3.84 -0.03
CA ALA A 114 0.48 -4.70 -1.07
C ALA A 114 0.29 -6.14 -0.58
N SER A 115 -0.85 -6.73 -0.97
CA SER A 115 -1.10 -8.17 -0.89
C SER A 115 -0.14 -8.91 -1.82
N LYS A 116 0.77 -9.69 -1.22
CA LYS A 116 1.78 -10.46 -1.96
C LYS A 116 1.33 -11.91 -2.09
N TRP A 117 1.62 -12.50 -3.25
CA TRP A 117 1.50 -13.93 -3.44
C TRP A 117 2.89 -14.55 -3.52
N LEU A 118 3.10 -15.51 -2.64
CA LEU A 118 4.31 -16.31 -2.59
C LEU A 118 3.99 -17.67 -3.20
N CYS A 119 4.90 -18.19 -4.02
CA CYS A 119 4.70 -19.48 -4.64
C CYS A 119 4.66 -20.59 -3.59
N PRO A 120 3.63 -21.46 -3.66
CA PRO A 120 3.50 -22.66 -2.83
C PRO A 120 4.76 -23.53 -2.74
N LYS A 121 5.52 -23.62 -3.84
CA LYS A 121 6.76 -24.43 -3.90
C LYS A 121 7.99 -23.75 -3.31
N GLY A 122 7.86 -22.52 -2.79
CA GLY A 122 8.98 -21.80 -2.19
C GLY A 122 10.06 -21.32 -3.16
N CYS A 123 9.76 -21.13 -4.46
CA CYS A 123 10.70 -20.42 -5.33
C CYS A 123 10.79 -18.94 -4.99
N ASP A 124 11.90 -18.30 -5.34
CA ASP A 124 12.15 -16.85 -5.19
C ASP A 124 11.26 -15.95 -6.07
N CYS A 125 10.28 -16.55 -6.73
CA CYS A 125 9.25 -15.94 -7.55
C CYS A 125 8.22 -15.23 -6.65
N THR A 126 8.39 -13.92 -6.41
CA THR A 126 7.36 -13.13 -5.73
C THR A 126 6.42 -12.51 -6.75
N GLY A 127 5.17 -12.95 -6.75
CA GLY A 127 4.10 -12.28 -7.48
C GLY A 127 3.43 -11.25 -6.57
N TYR A 128 3.01 -10.11 -7.12
CA TYR A 128 2.05 -9.25 -6.44
C TYR A 128 0.65 -9.65 -6.89
N VAL A 129 -0.26 -9.84 -5.93
CA VAL A 129 -1.68 -10.07 -6.22
C VAL A 129 -2.41 -8.84 -5.72
N VAL A 130 -2.77 -7.95 -6.65
CA VAL A 130 -3.61 -6.80 -6.34
C VAL A 130 -5.03 -7.32 -6.13
N GLU A 131 -5.45 -7.40 -4.87
CA GLU A 131 -6.87 -7.47 -4.52
C GLU A 131 -7.55 -6.11 -4.78
N PRO A 132 -8.85 -6.07 -5.15
CA PRO A 132 -9.74 -7.18 -5.48
C PRO A 132 -10.38 -7.05 -6.89
N ALA A 133 -10.83 -8.19 -7.44
CA ALA A 133 -11.77 -8.32 -8.57
C ALA A 133 -11.37 -7.77 -9.97
N ALA A 134 -10.46 -6.81 -10.08
CA ALA A 134 -10.14 -6.15 -11.34
C ALA A 134 -9.12 -6.89 -12.21
N THR A 135 -8.41 -7.89 -11.66
CA THR A 135 -7.43 -8.69 -12.42
C THR A 135 -8.16 -9.79 -13.20
N PRO A 136 -8.19 -9.74 -14.55
CA PRO A 136 -8.82 -10.78 -15.35
C PRO A 136 -8.20 -12.14 -15.04
N GLY A 137 -9.05 -13.13 -14.73
CA GLY A 137 -8.59 -14.49 -14.40
C GLY A 137 -8.29 -14.74 -12.92
N PHE A 138 -8.42 -13.75 -12.02
CA PHE A 138 -8.38 -14.00 -10.58
C PHE A 138 -9.41 -15.07 -10.17
N PRO A 139 -9.06 -16.03 -9.29
CA PRO A 139 -7.83 -16.13 -8.49
C PRO A 139 -6.70 -16.97 -9.11
N GLN A 140 -6.72 -17.24 -10.42
CA GLN A 140 -5.63 -17.98 -11.06
C GLN A 140 -4.37 -17.11 -11.17
N VAL A 141 -3.24 -17.67 -10.75
CA VAL A 141 -1.91 -17.06 -10.92
C VAL A 141 -0.96 -18.05 -11.58
N TYR A 142 -0.03 -17.54 -12.38
CA TYR A 142 1.00 -18.33 -13.05
C TYR A 142 2.36 -17.98 -12.47
N CYS A 143 3.07 -19.00 -11.98
CA CYS A 143 4.45 -18.85 -11.55
C CYS A 143 5.38 -19.05 -12.75
N THR A 144 6.16 -18.03 -13.10
CA THR A 144 7.12 -18.10 -14.20
C THR A 144 8.34 -18.96 -13.89
N ALA A 145 8.69 -19.14 -12.62
CA ALA A 145 9.83 -19.97 -12.22
C ALA A 145 9.49 -21.46 -12.12
N CYS A 146 8.28 -21.80 -11.65
CA CYS A 146 7.81 -23.19 -11.60
C CYS A 146 7.07 -23.62 -12.87
N GLU A 147 6.75 -22.68 -13.75
CA GLU A 147 5.93 -22.88 -14.96
C GLU A 147 4.54 -23.50 -14.67
N GLU A 148 4.00 -23.28 -13.48
CA GLU A 148 2.75 -23.88 -13.01
C GLU A 148 1.72 -22.83 -12.60
N ARG A 149 0.44 -23.23 -12.61
CA ARG A 149 -0.69 -22.39 -12.20
C ARG A 149 -1.16 -22.76 -10.81
N TYR A 150 -1.49 -21.74 -10.03
CA TYR A 150 -1.96 -21.87 -8.66
C TYR A 150 -3.24 -21.07 -8.45
N CYS A 151 -3.95 -21.39 -7.37
CA CYS A 151 -4.99 -20.54 -6.82
C CYS A 151 -4.38 -19.57 -5.81
N ALA A 152 -4.52 -18.26 -6.02
CA ALA A 152 -4.00 -17.24 -5.10
C ALA A 152 -4.68 -17.25 -3.73
N LEU A 153 -5.92 -17.76 -3.63
CA LEU A 153 -6.71 -17.77 -2.41
C LEU A 153 -6.30 -18.91 -1.46
N CYS A 154 -6.31 -20.16 -1.95
CA CYS A 154 -5.99 -21.33 -1.14
C CYS A 154 -4.54 -21.80 -1.30
N LYS A 155 -3.75 -21.17 -2.19
CA LYS A 155 -2.31 -21.43 -2.38
C LYS A 155 -1.98 -22.88 -2.76
N VAL A 156 -2.84 -23.53 -3.53
CA VAL A 156 -2.62 -24.87 -4.08
C VAL A 156 -2.57 -24.83 -5.62
N ALA A 157 -2.24 -25.95 -6.25
CA ALA A 157 -2.32 -26.11 -7.70
C ALA A 157 -3.70 -25.69 -8.23
N TRP A 158 -3.75 -25.09 -9.42
CA TRP A 158 -4.98 -24.54 -9.96
C TRP A 158 -6.06 -25.62 -10.16
N HIS A 159 -7.19 -25.44 -9.47
CA HIS A 159 -8.32 -26.36 -9.48
C HIS A 159 -9.46 -25.81 -10.35
N LYS A 160 -9.32 -26.01 -11.66
CA LYS A 160 -10.33 -25.55 -12.64
C LYS A 160 -11.72 -26.12 -12.30
N ASP A 161 -12.74 -25.27 -12.37
CA ASP A 161 -14.16 -25.63 -12.20
C ASP A 161 -14.56 -26.10 -10.78
N ALA A 162 -13.65 -26.01 -9.79
CA ALA A 162 -13.95 -26.24 -8.38
C ALA A 162 -13.79 -24.96 -7.56
N SER A 163 -14.68 -24.74 -6.59
CA SER A 163 -14.46 -23.71 -5.56
C SER A 163 -13.33 -24.15 -4.62
N CYS A 164 -12.67 -23.20 -3.96
CA CYS A 164 -11.65 -23.53 -2.95
C CYS A 164 -12.20 -24.43 -1.84
N LYS A 165 -13.48 -24.27 -1.47
CA LYS A 165 -14.16 -25.13 -0.51
C LYS A 165 -14.25 -26.57 -1.02
N ARG A 166 -14.82 -26.76 -2.22
CA ARG A 166 -14.99 -28.08 -2.83
C ARG A 166 -13.65 -28.80 -3.04
N PHE A 167 -12.64 -28.07 -3.53
CA PHE A 167 -11.32 -28.65 -3.75
C PHE A 167 -10.69 -29.18 -2.45
N ARG A 168 -10.81 -28.43 -1.34
CA ARG A 168 -10.33 -28.84 -0.01
C ARG A 168 -11.06 -30.07 0.52
N GLU A 169 -12.38 -30.13 0.36
CA GLU A 169 -13.19 -31.29 0.78
C GLU A 169 -12.81 -32.56 -0.01
N GLU A 170 -12.51 -32.42 -1.30
CA GLU A 170 -12.11 -33.53 -2.18
C GLU A 170 -10.63 -33.92 -2.02
N ASN A 171 -9.75 -33.03 -1.52
CA ASN A 171 -8.30 -33.22 -1.43
C ASN A 171 -7.74 -32.81 -0.05
N PRO A 172 -8.17 -33.47 1.05
CA PRO A 172 -7.78 -33.09 2.41
C PRO A 172 -6.28 -33.22 2.68
N GLU A 173 -5.58 -34.14 2.02
CA GLU A 173 -4.13 -34.34 2.13
C GLU A 173 -3.32 -33.19 1.52
N THR A 174 -3.79 -32.61 0.40
CA THR A 174 -3.12 -31.49 -0.28
C THR A 174 -3.15 -30.20 0.57
N MET A 175 -4.10 -30.10 1.50
CA MET A 175 -4.19 -28.97 2.41
C MET A 175 -3.33 -29.14 3.67
N ARG A 176 -2.94 -30.37 4.04
CA ARG A 176 -2.13 -30.62 5.25
C ARG A 176 -0.71 -30.06 5.14
N GLU A 177 -0.12 -30.06 3.95
CA GLU A 177 1.22 -29.51 3.70
C GLU A 177 1.27 -27.97 3.84
N PHE A 178 0.14 -27.27 3.65
CA PHE A 178 0.02 -25.83 3.96
C PHE A 178 -0.39 -25.55 5.42
N GLU A 179 -0.76 -26.60 6.15
CA GLU A 179 -1.19 -26.61 7.55
C GLU A 179 -0.09 -27.14 8.48
N GLU A 180 1.19 -26.94 8.13
CA GLU A 180 2.37 -27.21 8.97
C GLU A 180 2.50 -26.26 10.20
N GLU A 181 1.39 -25.67 10.61
CA GLU A 181 1.22 -24.98 11.88
C GLU A 181 0.06 -25.63 12.65
N GLN A 182 0.08 -26.96 12.81
CA GLN A 182 -0.90 -27.69 13.64
C GLN A 182 -1.04 -27.06 15.04
N ARG A 183 0.07 -26.58 15.62
CA ARG A 183 0.05 -25.84 16.89
C ARG A 183 -0.73 -24.51 16.80
N THR A 184 -0.57 -23.75 15.71
CA THR A 184 -1.34 -22.52 15.49
C THR A 184 -2.81 -22.81 15.20
N LEU A 185 -3.13 -23.93 14.55
CA LEU A 185 -4.52 -24.34 14.31
C LEU A 185 -5.25 -24.68 15.60
N GLU A 186 -4.60 -25.37 16.54
CA GLU A 186 -5.15 -25.66 17.87
C GLU A 186 -5.39 -24.37 18.67
N GLU A 187 -4.42 -23.45 18.65
CA GLU A 187 -4.53 -22.13 19.28
C GLU A 187 -5.65 -21.29 18.64
N MET A 188 -5.75 -21.29 17.32
CA MET A 188 -6.81 -20.60 16.57
C MET A 188 -8.19 -21.20 16.83
N ALA A 189 -8.31 -22.53 16.85
CA ALA A 189 -9.56 -23.21 17.21
C ALA A 189 -9.99 -22.84 18.63
N SER A 190 -9.05 -22.83 19.58
CA SER A 190 -9.29 -22.42 20.97
C SER A 190 -9.73 -20.95 21.08
N ALA A 191 -9.26 -20.09 20.18
CA ALA A 191 -9.68 -18.69 20.08
C ALA A 191 -11.05 -18.49 19.38
N GLY A 192 -11.76 -19.58 19.04
CA GLY A 192 -13.04 -19.52 18.35
C GLY A 192 -12.92 -19.06 16.89
N ALA A 193 -11.77 -19.33 16.24
CA ALA A 193 -11.56 -18.97 14.85
C ALA A 193 -12.56 -19.66 13.92
N LYS A 194 -12.93 -18.95 12.85
CA LYS A 194 -13.82 -19.45 11.80
C LYS A 194 -13.18 -19.27 10.43
N ARG A 195 -13.66 -20.02 9.44
CA ARG A 195 -13.17 -19.94 8.06
C ARG A 195 -14.08 -19.05 7.21
N CYS A 196 -13.46 -18.23 6.35
CA CYS A 196 -14.19 -17.48 5.34
C CYS A 196 -14.93 -18.46 4.39
N PRO A 197 -16.26 -18.30 4.16
CA PRO A 197 -17.02 -19.20 3.28
C PRO A 197 -16.54 -19.25 1.82
N ARG A 198 -15.76 -18.27 1.36
CA ARG A 198 -15.25 -18.19 -0.02
C ARG A 198 -13.82 -18.68 -0.15
N CYS A 199 -12.88 -18.09 0.60
CA CYS A 199 -11.46 -18.40 0.46
C CYS A 199 -10.92 -19.35 1.53
N MET A 200 -11.73 -19.72 2.53
CA MET A 200 -11.38 -20.60 3.65
C MET A 200 -10.21 -20.10 4.53
N LEU A 201 -9.83 -18.83 4.38
CA LEU A 201 -8.89 -18.15 5.26
C LEU A 201 -9.42 -18.20 6.70
N ILE A 202 -8.54 -18.54 7.65
CA ILE A 202 -8.88 -18.58 9.06
C ILE A 202 -8.90 -17.15 9.60
N LEU A 203 -10.00 -16.82 10.24
CA LEU A 203 -10.29 -15.50 10.78
C LEU A 203 -10.54 -15.65 12.28
N VAL A 204 -10.05 -14.69 13.06
CA VAL A 204 -10.36 -14.57 14.50
C VAL A 204 -11.11 -13.26 14.70
N LYS A 205 -12.28 -13.33 15.33
CA LYS A 205 -13.09 -12.14 15.62
C LYS A 205 -12.55 -11.44 16.87
N GLN A 206 -12.18 -10.16 16.74
CA GLN A 206 -11.69 -9.33 17.86
C GLN A 206 -12.84 -8.62 18.63
N GLY A 207 -14.04 -9.22 18.66
CA GLY A 207 -15.26 -8.62 19.21
C GLY A 207 -16.07 -7.79 18.19
N GLY A 208 -17.13 -7.11 18.66
CA GLY A 208 -17.95 -6.21 17.83
C GLY A 208 -19.08 -6.88 17.03
N CYS A 209 -19.45 -6.28 15.89
CA CYS A 209 -20.55 -6.69 15.01
C CYS A 209 -20.31 -8.06 14.38
N ASP A 210 -21.39 -8.79 14.05
CA ASP A 210 -21.32 -10.08 13.36
C ASP A 210 -21.20 -9.97 11.83
N SER A 211 -21.35 -8.76 11.26
CA SER A 211 -20.99 -8.51 9.86
C SER A 211 -19.47 -8.44 9.73
N MET A 212 -18.88 -9.35 8.96
CA MET A 212 -17.44 -9.49 8.79
C MET A 212 -17.05 -9.28 7.34
N ASP A 213 -15.91 -8.62 7.12
CA ASP A 213 -15.27 -8.52 5.81
C ASP A 213 -13.99 -9.36 5.79
N CYS A 214 -13.90 -10.31 4.87
CA CYS A 214 -12.72 -11.17 4.77
C CYS A 214 -11.54 -10.38 4.17
N GLY A 215 -10.50 -10.13 4.96
CA GLY A 215 -9.29 -9.42 4.51
C GLY A 215 -8.43 -10.15 3.47
N GLY A 216 -8.80 -11.35 3.02
CA GLY A 216 -8.09 -12.07 1.95
C GLY A 216 -8.92 -12.45 0.74
N CYS A 217 -10.23 -12.15 0.70
CA CYS A 217 -11.00 -12.23 -0.54
C CYS A 217 -12.06 -11.14 -0.72
N GLY A 218 -12.18 -10.22 0.25
CA GLY A 218 -13.18 -9.16 0.28
C GLY A 218 -14.63 -9.60 0.46
N LEU A 219 -14.91 -10.89 0.73
CA LEU A 219 -16.28 -11.34 0.98
C LEU A 219 -16.80 -10.74 2.28
N GLN A 220 -17.91 -10.02 2.20
CA GLN A 220 -18.74 -9.69 3.36
C GLN A 220 -19.64 -10.88 3.71
N PHE A 221 -19.62 -11.33 4.97
CA PHE A 221 -20.43 -12.45 5.44
C PHE A 221 -20.81 -12.30 6.93
N PHE A 222 -21.80 -13.08 7.37
CA PHE A 222 -22.25 -13.08 8.76
C PHE A 222 -21.48 -14.12 9.59
N TRP A 223 -20.85 -13.70 10.68
CA TRP A 223 -19.94 -14.53 11.49
C TRP A 223 -20.57 -15.82 12.05
N PRO A 224 -21.81 -15.81 12.57
CA PRO A 224 -22.47 -17.05 13.00
C PRO A 224 -22.60 -18.12 11.92
N GLU A 225 -22.75 -17.74 10.65
CA GLU A 225 -22.90 -18.67 9.52
C GLU A 225 -21.58 -19.27 9.03
N ALA A 226 -20.44 -18.71 9.44
CA ALA A 226 -19.14 -19.23 9.08
C ALA A 226 -18.79 -20.51 9.85
N GLU A 227 -18.10 -21.43 9.17
CA GLU A 227 -17.69 -22.72 9.70
C GLU A 227 -16.54 -22.54 10.71
N ALA A 228 -16.64 -23.22 11.86
CA ALA A 228 -15.60 -23.17 12.89
C ALA A 228 -14.37 -23.98 12.50
N VAL A 229 -13.19 -23.52 12.93
CA VAL A 229 -11.98 -24.36 12.88
C VAL A 229 -12.10 -25.39 14.01
N VAL A 230 -12.18 -26.67 13.65
CA VAL A 230 -12.25 -27.78 14.63
C VAL A 230 -10.86 -28.38 14.84
N GLN A 231 -10.58 -28.80 16.07
CA GLN A 231 -9.41 -29.61 16.38
C GLN A 231 -9.63 -31.02 15.82
N ASN A 232 -8.62 -31.59 15.16
CA ASN A 232 -8.65 -33.01 14.82
C ASN A 232 -8.45 -33.78 16.13
N GLU A 233 -9.54 -34.21 16.77
CA GLU A 233 -9.46 -35.27 17.76
C GLU A 233 -8.96 -36.52 17.02
N GLU A 234 -7.83 -37.06 17.47
CA GLU A 234 -7.25 -38.29 16.96
C GLU A 234 -8.34 -39.37 16.89
N VAL A 235 -8.55 -39.93 15.70
CA VAL A 235 -9.36 -41.13 15.54
C VAL A 235 -8.56 -42.29 16.14
N GLU A 236 -8.65 -42.48 17.45
CA GLU A 236 -8.24 -43.72 18.11
C GLU A 236 -9.23 -44.83 17.74
N GLN A 237 -8.76 -45.81 16.98
CA GLN A 237 -9.30 -47.18 16.94
C GLN A 237 -8.24 -48.14 17.46
#